data_AF-A0A961SLF8-F1
#
_entry.id   AF-A0A961SLF8-F1
#
_cell.length_a   1.000
_cell.length_b   1.000
_cell.length_c   1.000
_cell.angle_alpha   90.00
_cell.angle_beta   90.00
_cell.angle_gamma   90.00
#
_symmetry.space_group_name_H-M   'P 1'
#
loop_
_entity.id
_entity.type
_entity.pdbx_description
1 polymer ?
#
loop_
_entity_poly.entity_id
_entity_poly.type
_entity_poly.pdbx_seq_one_letter_code
_entity_poly.pdbx_strand_id
1 'polypeptide(L)'
;MLQRRSNPFEGQKNVFGEPLKPCSERPLTGFYRTGCCHTGLDDVGLHTVCVEVTEAFLAFSKARGNDLTTPVPDFGFPGLKPGDRWCLCAARWLEAFQAGEAPRVVLGATHQATLEIVSLEVLKRHAIDLA
;
A
#
# COMPACT_ATOMS: atom_id res chain seq x y z
N MET A 1 11.34 -27.14 -23.36
CA MET A 1 11.25 -26.75 -21.94
C MET A 1 11.05 -25.24 -21.90
N LEU A 2 9.83 -24.76 -21.61
CA LEU A 2 9.60 -23.33 -21.39
C LEU A 2 10.37 -22.95 -20.12
N GLN A 3 11.42 -22.12 -20.26
CA GLN A 3 12.07 -21.50 -19.12
C GLN A 3 10.98 -20.75 -18.36
N ARG A 4 10.70 -21.16 -17.11
CA ARG A 4 9.87 -20.39 -16.19
C ARG A 4 10.53 -19.01 -16.09
N ARG A 5 9.90 -17.98 -16.64
CA ARG A 5 10.33 -16.60 -16.40
C ARG A 5 10.27 -16.40 -14.89
N SER A 6 11.41 -16.13 -14.26
CA SER A 6 11.47 -15.79 -12.85
C SER A 6 10.56 -14.59 -12.62
N ASN A 7 9.70 -14.66 -11.59
CA ASN A 7 8.88 -13.53 -11.21
C ASN A 7 9.84 -12.44 -10.67
N PRO A 8 9.92 -11.25 -11.28
CA PRO A 8 10.87 -10.21 -10.85
C PRO A 8 10.61 -9.71 -9.43
N PHE A 9 9.45 -10.05 -8.84
CA PHE A 9 9.07 -9.67 -7.48
C PHE A 9 9.20 -10.81 -6.46
N GLU A 10 9.74 -11.97 -6.87
CA GLU A 10 9.95 -13.11 -5.99
C GLU A 10 10.89 -12.75 -4.82
N GLY A 11 10.51 -13.14 -3.61
CA GLY A 11 11.32 -12.94 -2.41
C GLY A 11 11.18 -11.58 -1.70
N GLN A 12 10.32 -10.67 -2.19
CA GLN A 12 9.99 -9.46 -1.42
C GLN A 12 9.28 -9.81 -0.12
N LYS A 13 9.60 -9.07 0.94
CA LYS A 13 9.21 -9.37 2.31
C LYS A 13 8.28 -8.33 2.89
N ASN A 14 7.42 -8.75 3.81
CA ASN A 14 6.61 -7.84 4.62
C ASN A 14 7.42 -7.25 5.79
N VAL A 15 6.80 -6.36 6.57
CA VAL A 15 7.44 -5.70 7.74
C VAL A 15 7.86 -6.64 8.88
N PHE A 16 7.51 -7.92 8.83
CA PHE A 16 7.99 -8.95 9.75
C PHE A 16 9.16 -9.76 9.18
N GLY A 17 9.60 -9.48 7.95
CA GLY A 17 10.64 -10.24 7.27
C GLY A 17 10.14 -11.56 6.65
N GLU A 18 8.83 -11.80 6.64
CA GLU A 18 8.17 -12.96 6.03
C GLU A 18 7.80 -12.68 4.57
N PRO A 19 7.43 -13.69 3.75
CA PRO A 19 6.95 -13.46 2.39
C PRO A 19 5.80 -12.44 2.32
N LEU A 20 5.89 -11.50 1.38
CA LEU A 20 4.87 -10.47 1.19
C LEU A 20 3.53 -11.09 0.74
N LYS A 21 2.46 -10.84 1.50
CA LYS A 21 1.11 -11.29 1.15
C LYS A 21 0.46 -10.35 0.13
N PRO A 22 -0.51 -10.83 -0.67
CA PRO A 22 -1.35 -9.96 -1.50
C PRO A 22 -2.08 -8.90 -0.68
N CYS A 23 -2.17 -7.68 -1.21
CA CYS A 23 -2.92 -6.59 -0.62
C CYS A 23 -4.36 -6.56 -1.16
N SER A 24 -4.52 -6.50 -2.50
CA SER A 24 -5.82 -6.49 -3.17
C SER A 24 -5.74 -6.90 -4.65
N GLU A 25 -6.69 -7.69 -5.11
CA GLU A 25 -6.87 -7.98 -6.54
C GLU A 25 -8.05 -7.22 -7.15
N ARG A 26 -8.94 -6.67 -6.30
CA ARG A 26 -10.16 -5.97 -6.71
C ARG A 26 -10.49 -4.88 -5.66
N PRO A 27 -10.14 -3.61 -5.92
CA PRO A 27 -9.42 -3.12 -7.09
C PRO A 27 -7.96 -3.64 -7.13
N LEU A 28 -7.43 -3.86 -8.35
CA LEU A 28 -6.05 -4.33 -8.53
C LEU A 28 -5.06 -3.24 -8.11
N THR A 29 -4.29 -3.53 -7.07
CA THR A 29 -3.37 -2.57 -6.45
C THR A 29 -1.89 -2.85 -6.78
N GLY A 30 -1.01 -2.05 -6.17
CA GLY A 30 0.45 -2.12 -6.30
C GLY A 30 0.94 -1.24 -7.43
N PHE A 31 2.14 -0.67 -7.27
CA PHE A 31 2.78 0.16 -8.31
C PHE A 31 2.86 -0.60 -9.64
N TYR A 32 3.32 -1.85 -9.59
CA TYR A 32 3.41 -2.75 -10.75
C TYR A 32 2.09 -3.47 -11.11
N ARG A 33 0.97 -3.12 -10.46
CA ARG A 33 -0.36 -3.74 -10.66
C ARG A 33 -0.35 -5.28 -10.56
N THR A 34 0.35 -5.82 -9.56
CA THR A 34 0.39 -7.27 -9.29
C THR A 34 -0.51 -7.70 -8.13
N GLY A 35 -1.21 -6.75 -7.50
CA GLY A 35 -2.03 -6.98 -6.31
C GLY A 35 -1.26 -7.02 -4.98
N CYS A 36 0.07 -6.94 -5.02
CA CYS A 36 0.93 -6.84 -3.85
C CYS A 36 1.61 -5.47 -3.82
N CYS A 37 2.02 -5.01 -2.63
CA CYS A 37 2.77 -3.76 -2.47
C CYS A 37 4.26 -3.94 -2.79
N HIS A 38 4.54 -4.57 -3.93
CA HIS A 38 5.90 -4.69 -4.45
C HIS A 38 6.44 -3.32 -4.83
N THR A 39 7.73 -3.13 -4.59
CA THR A 39 8.45 -1.90 -4.93
C THR A 39 9.77 -2.22 -5.64
N GLY A 40 10.42 -1.19 -6.18
CA GLY A 40 11.64 -1.28 -6.97
C GLY A 40 12.16 0.11 -7.34
N LEU A 41 13.23 0.19 -8.14
CA LEU A 41 13.90 1.47 -8.45
C LEU A 41 13.00 2.50 -9.14
N ASP A 42 11.99 2.05 -9.89
CA ASP A 42 11.05 2.93 -10.59
C ASP A 42 9.98 3.52 -9.67
N ASP A 43 9.72 2.89 -8.52
CA ASP A 43 8.70 3.31 -7.55
C ASP A 43 9.25 4.34 -6.55
N VAL A 44 9.54 5.53 -7.05
CA VAL A 44 10.05 6.66 -6.24
C VAL A 44 9.08 7.03 -5.10
N GLY A 45 7.79 6.76 -5.28
CA GLY A 45 6.76 7.03 -4.27
C GLY A 45 6.71 6.02 -3.12
N LEU A 46 7.37 4.87 -3.27
CA LEU A 46 7.35 3.75 -2.32
C LEU A 46 5.92 3.36 -1.95
N HIS A 47 5.16 2.82 -2.91
CA HIS A 47 3.80 2.29 -2.72
C HIS A 47 3.83 0.97 -1.94
N THR A 48 4.34 1.02 -0.71
CA THR A 48 4.72 -0.13 0.11
C THR A 48 3.77 -0.40 1.27
N VAL A 49 2.83 0.49 1.58
CA VAL A 49 1.89 0.35 2.70
C VAL A 49 0.55 -0.20 2.21
N CYS A 50 0.21 -1.43 2.59
CA CYS A 50 -1.12 -1.95 2.32
C CYS A 50 -2.11 -1.38 3.33
N VAL A 51 -2.98 -0.49 2.88
CA VAL A 51 -4.00 0.17 3.71
C VAL A 51 -5.38 -0.35 3.38
N GLU A 52 -6.30 -0.28 4.34
CA GLU A 52 -7.74 -0.30 4.09
C GLU A 52 -8.25 1.14 4.24
N VAL A 53 -8.67 1.75 3.13
CA VAL A 53 -8.98 3.18 3.11
C VAL A 53 -10.31 3.46 3.80
N THR A 54 -10.38 4.61 4.47
CA THR A 54 -11.61 5.12 5.11
C THR A 54 -12.10 6.38 4.39
N GLU A 55 -13.35 6.76 4.61
CA GLU A 55 -13.89 8.01 4.07
C GLU A 55 -13.08 9.23 4.56
N ALA A 56 -12.74 9.27 5.85
CA ALA A 56 -11.94 10.34 6.45
C ALA A 56 -10.54 10.44 5.81
N PHE A 57 -9.84 9.31 5.64
CA PHE A 57 -8.55 9.28 4.97
C PHE A 57 -8.64 9.73 3.50
N LEU A 58 -9.67 9.28 2.76
CA LEU A 58 -9.83 9.67 1.35
C LEU A 58 -10.08 11.19 1.22
N ALA A 59 -10.89 11.77 2.09
CA ALA A 59 -11.12 13.22 2.14
C ALA A 59 -9.84 13.98 2.50
N PHE A 60 -9.12 13.53 3.54
CA PHE A 60 -7.83 14.10 3.94
C PHE A 60 -6.81 14.04 2.81
N SER A 61 -6.62 12.87 2.21
CA SER A 61 -5.65 12.63 1.13
C SER A 61 -5.94 13.54 -0.07
N LYS A 62 -7.21 13.67 -0.45
CA LYS A 62 -7.64 14.57 -1.53
C LYS A 62 -7.32 16.03 -1.21
N ALA A 63 -7.58 16.49 0.02
CA ALA A 63 -7.25 17.84 0.46
C ALA A 63 -5.73 18.12 0.48
N ARG A 64 -4.88 17.07 0.61
CA ARG A 64 -3.42 17.12 0.51
C ARG A 64 -2.88 16.94 -0.92
N GLY A 65 -3.75 17.00 -1.93
CA GLY A 65 -3.38 16.89 -3.34
C GLY A 65 -3.11 15.46 -3.81
N ASN A 66 -3.52 14.45 -3.03
CA ASN A 66 -3.47 13.04 -3.41
C ASN A 66 -4.89 12.49 -3.56
N ASP A 67 -5.55 12.81 -4.66
CA ASP A 67 -6.91 12.36 -4.94
C ASP A 67 -6.93 10.88 -5.33
N LEU A 68 -7.34 10.04 -4.38
CA LEU A 68 -7.53 8.61 -4.57
C LEU A 68 -8.99 8.23 -4.87
N THR A 69 -9.88 9.20 -5.06
CA THR A 69 -11.32 8.96 -5.27
C THR A 69 -11.72 9.11 -6.73
N THR A 70 -11.08 10.01 -7.47
CA THR A 70 -11.40 10.26 -8.88
C THR A 70 -10.81 9.15 -9.75
N PRO A 71 -11.62 8.44 -10.57
CA PRO A 71 -11.10 7.43 -11.50
C PRO A 71 -10.16 8.05 -12.53
N VAL A 72 -9.09 7.35 -12.88
CA VAL A 72 -8.19 7.70 -13.98
C VAL A 72 -8.00 6.49 -14.91
N PRO A 73 -8.91 6.31 -15.90
CA PRO A 73 -8.95 5.12 -16.76
C PRO A 73 -7.64 4.85 -17.51
N ASP A 74 -6.94 5.89 -17.96
CA ASP A 74 -5.68 5.77 -18.70
C ASP A 74 -4.57 5.08 -17.90
N PHE A 75 -4.64 5.13 -16.56
CA PHE A 75 -3.73 4.44 -15.64
C PHE A 75 -4.34 3.20 -14.99
N GLY A 76 -5.51 2.76 -15.47
CA GLY A 76 -6.26 1.64 -14.90
C GLY A 76 -6.65 1.87 -13.43
N PHE A 77 -6.79 3.12 -13.00
CA PHE A 77 -7.15 3.47 -11.63
C PHE A 77 -8.66 3.69 -11.52
N PRO A 78 -9.40 2.86 -10.76
CA PRO A 78 -10.86 2.93 -10.73
C PRO A 78 -11.42 4.02 -9.82
N GLY A 79 -10.58 4.69 -9.02
CA GLY A 79 -11.02 5.46 -7.87
C GLY A 79 -11.41 4.54 -6.70
N LEU A 80 -10.95 4.87 -5.50
CA LEU A 80 -11.14 4.08 -4.29
C LEU A 80 -12.40 4.50 -3.54
N LYS A 81 -12.96 3.54 -2.81
CA LYS A 81 -14.07 3.70 -1.88
C LYS A 81 -13.67 3.21 -0.49
N PRO A 82 -14.34 3.68 0.58
CA PRO A 82 -14.11 3.16 1.91
C PRO A 82 -14.21 1.63 1.96
N GLY A 83 -13.24 0.99 2.61
CA GLY A 83 -13.10 -0.48 2.67
C GLY A 83 -12.22 -1.08 1.57
N ASP A 84 -11.89 -0.34 0.51
CA ASP A 84 -10.94 -0.82 -0.49
C ASP A 84 -9.54 -0.96 0.11
N ARG A 85 -8.82 -2.00 -0.32
CA ARG A 85 -7.40 -2.16 -0.02
C ARG A 85 -6.54 -1.60 -1.12
N TRP A 86 -5.52 -0.81 -0.74
CA TRP A 86 -4.63 -0.16 -1.67
C TRP A 86 -3.20 -0.07 -1.16
N CYS A 87 -2.24 -0.05 -2.07
CA CYS A 87 -0.83 0.12 -1.76
C CYS A 87 -0.52 1.62 -1.84
N LEU A 88 -0.43 2.25 -0.67
CA LEU A 88 -0.21 3.68 -0.51
C LEU A 88 1.28 3.98 -0.41
N CYS A 89 1.70 5.14 -0.92
CA CYS A 89 3.03 5.69 -0.68
C CYS A 89 3.31 5.78 0.82
N ALA A 90 4.44 5.26 1.29
CA ALA A 90 4.80 5.29 2.71
C ALA A 90 4.83 6.72 3.29
N ALA A 91 5.33 7.69 2.52
CA ALA A 91 5.32 9.10 2.91
C ALA A 91 3.90 9.68 3.06
N ARG A 92 2.94 9.25 2.22
CA ARG A 92 1.53 9.69 2.32
C ARG A 92 0.84 9.05 3.52
N TRP A 93 1.17 7.80 3.86
CA TRP A 93 0.69 7.20 5.08
C TRP A 93 1.23 7.93 6.32
N LEU A 94 2.53 8.27 6.34
CA LEU A 94 3.15 9.01 7.44
C LEU A 94 2.53 10.41 7.61
N GLU A 95 2.28 11.13 6.51
CA GLU A 95 1.57 12.42 6.51
C GLU A 95 0.19 12.30 7.16
N ALA A 96 -0.58 11.27 6.80
CA ALA A 96 -1.89 11.02 7.40
C ALA A 96 -1.79 10.65 8.89
N PHE A 97 -0.80 9.84 9.28
CA PHE A 97 -0.56 9.48 10.67
C PHE A 97 -0.27 10.71 11.54
N GLN A 98 0.60 11.60 11.07
CA GLN A 98 0.93 12.84 11.77
C GLN A 98 -0.27 13.78 11.91
N ALA A 99 -1.23 13.70 10.98
CA ALA A 99 -2.47 14.46 11.04
C ALA A 99 -3.59 13.78 11.85
N GLY A 100 -3.39 12.54 12.33
CA GLY A 100 -4.42 11.77 13.02
C GLY A 100 -5.45 11.11 12.10
N GLU A 101 -5.18 11.05 10.79
CA GLU A 101 -6.10 10.59 9.74
C GLU A 101 -5.59 9.32 9.04
N ALA A 102 -4.62 8.61 9.64
CA ALA A 102 -4.04 7.40 9.04
C ALA A 102 -5.08 6.29 8.88
N PRO A 103 -5.18 5.68 7.69
CA PRO A 103 -5.99 4.50 7.48
C PRO A 103 -5.34 3.29 8.16
N ARG A 104 -6.15 2.27 8.46
CA ARG A 104 -5.65 1.03 9.04
C ARG A 104 -4.76 0.27 8.06
N VAL A 105 -3.83 -0.53 8.58
CA VAL A 105 -2.76 -1.20 7.82
C VAL A 105 -2.90 -2.72 7.90
N VAL A 106 -2.63 -3.40 6.79
CA VAL A 106 -2.44 -4.87 6.76
C VAL A 106 -0.93 -5.14 6.77
N LEU A 107 -0.38 -5.52 7.92
CA LEU A 107 1.06 -5.65 8.11
C LEU A 107 1.66 -6.78 7.27
N GLY A 108 0.97 -7.92 7.17
CA GLY A 108 1.43 -9.05 6.35
C GLY A 108 1.54 -8.73 4.85
N ALA A 109 0.87 -7.68 4.38
CA ALA A 109 0.88 -7.20 3.00
C ALA A 109 1.62 -5.85 2.82
N THR A 110 2.21 -5.31 3.89
CA THR A 110 3.01 -4.08 3.86
C THR A 110 4.47 -4.43 3.71
N HIS A 111 5.13 -3.88 2.69
CA HIS A 111 6.50 -4.22 2.32
C HIS A 111 7.53 -3.69 3.33
N GLN A 112 8.61 -4.44 3.55
CA GLN A 112 9.64 -4.13 4.56
C GLN A 112 10.29 -2.75 4.37
N ALA A 113 10.41 -2.25 3.14
CA ALA A 113 10.97 -0.92 2.86
C ALA A 113 10.16 0.22 3.51
N THR A 114 8.90 -0.01 3.90
CA THR A 114 8.12 0.93 4.71
C THR A 114 8.86 1.30 6.00
N LEU A 115 9.64 0.38 6.57
CA LEU A 115 10.37 0.58 7.82
C LEU A 115 11.48 1.62 7.74
N GLU A 116 11.88 2.03 6.53
CA GLU A 116 12.80 3.16 6.32
C GLU A 116 12.12 4.52 6.60
N ILE A 117 10.79 4.57 6.59
CA ILE A 117 9.99 5.81 6.74
C ILE A 117 9.13 5.76 8.02
N VAL A 118 8.55 4.60 8.34
CA VAL A 118 7.62 4.44 9.46
C VAL A 118 8.03 3.25 10.31
N SER A 119 8.21 3.46 11.61
CA SER A 119 8.58 2.38 12.53
C SER A 119 7.49 1.30 12.61
N LEU A 120 7.91 0.06 12.84
CA LEU A 120 6.99 -1.07 13.03
C LEU A 120 6.01 -0.82 14.19
N GLU A 121 6.47 -0.18 15.27
CA GLU A 121 5.61 0.14 16.42
C GLU A 121 4.44 1.05 16.03
N VAL A 122 4.71 2.09 15.22
CA VAL A 122 3.67 3.00 14.73
C VAL A 122 2.68 2.28 13.82
N LEU A 123 3.17 1.43 12.91
CA LEU A 123 2.32 0.62 12.03
C LEU A 123 1.43 -0.34 12.83
N LYS A 124 1.96 -0.98 13.88
CA LYS A 124 1.22 -1.92 14.74
C LYS A 124 0.02 -1.28 15.42
N ARG A 125 0.08 0.01 15.79
CA ARG A 125 -1.04 0.74 16.39
C ARG A 125 -2.25 0.89 15.46
N HIS A 126 -2.05 0.69 14.15
CA HIS A 126 -3.08 0.82 13.12
C HIS A 126 -3.36 -0.52 12.42
N ALA A 127 -2.82 -1.64 12.93
CA ALA A 127 -2.94 -2.93 12.29
C ALA A 127 -4.37 -3.46 12.31
N ILE A 128 -4.78 -4.10 11.20
CA ILE A 128 -6.04 -4.85 11.10
C ILE A 128 -5.79 -6.34 11.35
N ASP A 129 -4.59 -6.82 11.04
CA ASP A 129 -4.21 -8.24 11.05
C ASP A 129 -3.38 -8.63 12.27
N LEU A 130 -3.40 -7.81 13.32
CA LEU A 130 -2.98 -8.17 14.68
C LEU A 130 -4.22 -8.28 15.55
N ALA A 131 -4.42 -9.44 16.17
CA ALA A 131 -5.49 -9.71 17.12
C ALA A 131 -5.29 -8.98 18.44
#